data_AF-A0A6M8WH08-F1
#
_entry.id   AF-A0A6M8WH08-F1
#
_cell.length_a   1.000
_cell.length_b   1.000
_cell.length_c   1.000
_cell.angle_alpha   90.00
_cell.angle_beta   90.00
_cell.angle_gamma   90.00
#
_symmetry.space_group_name_H-M   'P 1'
#
loop_
_entity.id
_entity.type
_entity.pdbx_description
1 polymer ?
#
loop_
_entity_poly.entity_id
_entity_poly.type
_entity_poly.pdbx_seq_one_letter_code
_entity_poly.pdbx_strand_id
1 'polypeptide(L)'
;MQEPFAVPPLSPDGQWRPFHDAFLDEQDAGATHPSVTFLASMMTAASERDAEGFNTNVASYTGLLDESMPGVMRRMRLEVLFNRASLFTGAMAVYVLAFVGVCLSFVARSRAGSGAAERIRTGSFALLIAAVLVHTIAVALRMYLQGRPPVTNLYSSAVFVGWAAAVAGVFMERLYPLGVAILGSATIGAGTLIVAHNLGNDGDTMQMMQAVLDSNFWLATHVITITLGYSATFLAGALAAVYLLGRVFTRAVTPERERAIIRMVYGVVCFAMLLSFVGTVLGGIWADQSWGRFWGWDPKENGAALVVLINATILHARWGGLVRARGIAALAVAGNIVTVWSWFGTNMLGVGLHAYGFMDSASFWLAAFVASQFLLMGLASAPNRLSKGMESA
;
A
#
# COMPACT_ATOMS: atom_id res chain seq x y z
N MET A 1 -10.70 29.73 -14.77
CA MET A 1 -9.68 29.06 -13.94
C MET A 1 -9.47 29.96 -12.74
N GLN A 2 -9.62 29.46 -11.52
CA GLN A 2 -9.26 30.23 -10.33
C GLN A 2 -7.74 30.37 -10.34
N GLU A 3 -7.22 31.58 -10.14
CA GLU A 3 -5.78 31.78 -10.10
C GLU A 3 -5.15 31.07 -8.90
N PRO A 4 -3.94 30.52 -9.05
CA PRO A 4 -3.25 29.87 -7.95
C PRO A 4 -2.89 30.90 -6.88
N PHE A 5 -3.13 30.51 -5.62
CA PHE A 5 -2.67 31.24 -4.45
C PHE A 5 -1.14 31.16 -4.37
N ALA A 6 -0.45 32.27 -4.66
CA ALA A 6 1.01 32.32 -4.77
C ALA A 6 1.66 33.27 -3.77
N VAL A 7 0.87 34.13 -3.13
CA VAL A 7 1.35 35.14 -2.18
C VAL A 7 1.05 34.66 -0.76
N PRO A 8 2.07 34.32 0.05
CA PRO A 8 1.88 33.87 1.43
C PRO A 8 1.45 35.02 2.33
N PRO A 9 0.74 34.75 3.44
CA PRO A 9 0.43 35.77 4.42
C PRO A 9 1.68 36.21 5.19
N LEU A 10 1.77 37.50 5.54
CA LEU A 10 2.84 38.06 6.38
C LEU A 10 2.57 37.90 7.88
N SER A 11 1.35 37.53 8.27
CA SER A 11 0.94 37.26 9.64
C SER A 11 0.41 35.83 9.77
N PRO A 12 0.51 35.20 10.96
CA PRO A 12 0.02 33.83 11.18
C PRO A 12 -1.47 33.62 10.90
N ASP A 13 -2.28 34.67 11.08
CA ASP A 13 -3.74 34.66 10.88
C ASP A 13 -4.17 35.08 9.47
N GLY A 14 -3.21 35.43 8.61
CA GLY A 14 -3.48 35.87 7.24
C GLY A 14 -3.84 34.73 6.30
N GLN A 15 -4.47 35.06 5.18
CA GLN A 15 -4.78 34.11 4.12
C GLN A 15 -3.80 34.26 2.96
N TRP A 16 -3.55 33.15 2.26
CA TRP A 16 -2.87 33.19 0.98
C TRP A 16 -3.70 33.98 -0.03
N ARG A 17 -3.04 34.66 -0.96
CA ARG A 17 -3.68 35.45 -2.00
C ARG A 17 -3.25 35.03 -3.41
N PRO A 18 -4.14 35.13 -4.42
CA PRO A 18 -3.73 35.08 -5.82
C PRO A 18 -2.71 36.17 -6.13
N PHE A 19 -1.77 35.88 -7.03
CA PHE A 19 -0.73 36.85 -7.40
C PHE A 19 -1.32 38.12 -8.01
N HIS A 20 -2.27 38.00 -8.95
CA HIS A 20 -2.88 39.14 -9.61
C HIS A 20 -3.56 40.10 -8.63
N ASP A 21 -4.36 39.55 -7.70
CA ASP A 21 -5.09 40.36 -6.73
C ASP A 21 -4.13 41.11 -5.80
N ALA A 22 -3.05 40.44 -5.37
CA ALA A 22 -2.01 41.09 -4.57
C ALA A 22 -1.26 42.16 -5.38
N PHE A 23 -0.99 41.91 -6.66
CA PHE A 23 -0.30 42.84 -7.55
C PHE A 23 -1.12 44.10 -7.87
N LEU A 24 -2.43 43.99 -8.07
CA LEU A 24 -3.30 45.15 -8.30
C LEU A 24 -3.44 46.02 -7.04
N ASP A 25 -3.61 45.39 -5.88
CA ASP A 25 -3.66 46.12 -4.61
C ASP A 25 -2.38 46.91 -4.34
N GLU A 26 -1.21 46.40 -4.73
CA GLU A 26 0.05 47.15 -4.62
C GLU A 26 0.05 48.43 -5.46
N GLN A 27 -0.54 48.40 -6.66
CA GLN A 27 -0.64 49.57 -7.53
C GLN A 27 -1.60 50.62 -6.98
N ASP A 28 -2.71 50.19 -6.38
CA ASP A 28 -3.77 51.08 -5.89
C ASP A 28 -3.49 51.62 -4.48
N ALA A 29 -2.92 50.81 -3.59
CA ALA A 29 -2.75 51.15 -2.16
C ALA A 29 -1.31 51.55 -1.77
N GLY A 30 -0.33 51.37 -2.67
CA GLY A 30 1.08 51.72 -2.44
C GLY A 30 1.80 50.89 -1.37
N ALA A 31 1.17 49.82 -0.85
CA ALA A 31 1.73 48.92 0.13
C ALA A 31 2.29 47.67 -0.56
N THR A 32 3.61 47.57 -0.69
CA THR A 32 4.27 46.46 -1.39
C THR A 32 4.41 45.23 -0.48
N HIS A 33 3.75 44.14 -0.86
CA HIS A 33 3.99 42.80 -0.37
C HIS A 33 5.30 42.23 -0.96
N PRO A 34 6.32 41.93 -0.15
CA PRO A 34 7.64 41.52 -0.66
C PRO A 34 7.61 40.34 -1.65
N SER A 35 6.73 39.35 -1.44
CA SER A 35 6.56 38.22 -2.36
C SER A 35 6.15 38.63 -3.78
N VAL A 36 5.33 39.66 -3.93
CA VAL A 36 4.88 40.13 -5.25
C VAL A 36 6.05 40.74 -6.00
N THR A 37 6.86 41.57 -5.33
CA THR A 37 8.09 42.13 -5.90
C THR A 37 9.05 41.04 -6.36
N PHE A 38 9.32 40.01 -5.53
CA PHE A 38 10.21 38.92 -5.91
C PHE A 38 9.65 38.07 -7.07
N LEU A 39 8.36 37.74 -7.04
CA LEU A 39 7.70 36.99 -8.11
C LEU A 39 7.73 37.76 -9.44
N ALA A 40 7.42 39.06 -9.42
CA ALA A 40 7.51 39.92 -10.59
C ALA A 40 8.94 39.98 -11.14
N SER A 41 9.95 40.19 -10.29
CA SER A 41 11.36 40.21 -10.69
C SER A 41 11.82 38.88 -11.30
N MET A 42 11.37 37.75 -10.76
CA MET A 42 11.63 36.43 -11.35
C MET A 42 10.96 36.28 -12.73
N MET A 43 9.71 36.72 -12.90
CA MET A 43 9.01 36.68 -14.19
C MET A 43 9.71 37.56 -15.24
N THR A 44 10.15 38.77 -14.86
CA THR A 44 10.90 39.68 -15.74
C THR A 44 12.23 39.07 -16.16
N ALA A 45 13.05 38.60 -15.21
CA ALA A 45 14.32 37.95 -15.53
C ALA A 45 14.15 36.71 -16.43
N ALA A 46 13.09 35.92 -16.20
CA ALA A 46 12.76 34.80 -17.07
C ALA A 46 12.38 35.24 -18.49
N SER A 47 11.63 36.35 -18.64
CA SER A 47 11.25 36.91 -19.94
C SER A 47 12.46 37.45 -20.72
N GLU A 48 13.45 38.00 -20.02
CA GLU A 48 14.69 38.53 -20.58
C GLU A 48 15.76 37.44 -20.78
N ARG A 49 15.48 36.20 -20.36
CA ARG A 49 16.42 35.06 -20.34
C ARG A 49 17.66 35.32 -19.49
N ASP A 50 17.55 36.17 -18.47
CA ASP A 50 18.59 36.40 -17.47
C ASP A 50 18.54 35.32 -16.37
N ALA A 51 19.35 34.28 -16.55
CA ALA A 51 19.43 33.19 -15.58
C ALA A 51 20.07 33.60 -14.25
N GLU A 52 21.00 34.57 -14.25
CA GLU A 52 21.70 35.01 -13.05
C GLU A 52 20.77 35.86 -12.18
N GLY A 53 20.07 36.82 -12.79
CA GLY A 53 19.03 37.61 -12.13
C GLY A 53 17.89 36.74 -11.62
N PHE A 54 17.46 35.74 -12.38
CA PHE A 54 16.44 34.79 -11.92
C PHE A 54 16.88 34.04 -10.66
N ASN A 55 18.07 33.44 -10.67
CA ASN A 55 18.59 32.67 -9.53
C ASN A 55 18.83 33.54 -8.30
N THR A 56 19.28 34.79 -8.49
CA THR A 56 19.46 35.76 -7.39
C THR A 56 18.12 36.08 -6.74
N ASN A 57 17.09 36.36 -7.53
CA ASN A 57 15.75 36.64 -7.01
C ASN A 57 15.13 35.41 -6.32
N VAL A 58 15.32 34.19 -6.84
CA VAL A 58 14.90 32.96 -6.17
C VAL A 58 15.60 32.82 -4.81
N ALA A 59 16.92 33.01 -4.75
CA ALA A 59 17.69 32.90 -3.52
C ALA A 59 17.22 33.91 -2.47
N SER A 60 17.07 35.19 -2.85
CA SER A 60 16.55 36.24 -1.96
C SER A 60 15.14 35.94 -1.48
N TYR A 61 14.26 35.47 -2.37
CA TYR A 61 12.89 35.13 -1.99
C TYR A 61 12.84 33.95 -1.01
N THR A 62 13.64 32.90 -1.25
CA THR A 62 13.74 31.78 -0.32
C THR A 62 14.32 32.18 1.03
N GLY A 63 15.25 33.15 1.06
CA GLY A 63 15.77 33.73 2.31
C GLY A 63 14.69 34.45 3.12
N LEU A 64 13.87 35.27 2.45
CA LEU A 64 12.72 35.92 3.09
C LEU A 64 11.71 34.90 3.66
N LEU A 65 11.44 33.82 2.92
CA LEU A 65 10.51 32.78 3.38
C LEU A 65 11.09 31.94 4.52
N ASP A 66 12.41 31.75 4.59
CA ASP A 66 13.06 31.09 5.72
C ASP A 66 12.93 31.89 7.01
N GLU A 67 13.01 33.23 6.92
CA GLU A 67 12.84 34.12 8.06
C GLU A 67 11.37 34.21 8.50
N SER A 68 10.45 34.35 7.54
CA SER A 68 9.03 34.56 7.83
C SER A 68 8.25 33.27 8.12
N MET A 69 8.60 32.16 7.47
CA MET A 69 7.88 30.87 7.56
C MET A 69 8.83 29.66 7.70
N PRO A 70 9.74 29.63 8.69
CA PRO A 70 10.76 28.58 8.80
C PRO A 70 10.19 27.16 8.88
N GLY A 71 9.01 27.01 9.51
CA GLY A 71 8.32 25.72 9.62
C GLY A 71 7.82 25.18 8.27
N VAL A 72 7.26 26.06 7.43
CA VAL A 72 6.77 25.71 6.09
C VAL A 72 7.94 25.40 5.16
N MET A 73 8.99 26.23 5.18
CA MET A 73 10.19 26.01 4.38
C MET A 73 10.88 24.69 4.72
N ARG A 74 11.03 24.37 6.01
CA ARG A 74 11.61 23.08 6.43
C ARG A 74 10.78 21.89 5.94
N ARG A 75 9.45 21.96 6.03
CA ARG A 75 8.56 20.90 5.53
C ARG A 75 8.65 20.76 4.01
N MET A 76 8.62 21.87 3.27
CA MET A 76 8.75 21.87 1.81
C MET A 76 10.10 21.28 1.36
N ARG A 77 11.21 21.63 2.02
CA ARG A 77 12.53 21.04 1.73
C ARG A 77 12.56 19.54 2.00
N LEU A 78 11.95 19.09 3.10
CA LEU A 78 11.80 17.67 3.40
C LEU A 78 10.95 16.94 2.36
N GLU A 79 9.89 17.58 1.85
CA GLU A 79 9.06 17.04 0.77
C GLU A 79 9.84 16.89 -0.54
N VAL A 80 10.61 17.91 -0.93
CA VAL A 80 11.50 17.84 -2.10
C VAL A 80 12.52 16.72 -1.94
N LEU A 81 13.14 16.58 -0.76
CA LEU A 81 14.08 15.51 -0.47
C LEU A 81 13.40 14.13 -0.54
N PHE A 82 12.21 14.00 0.05
CA PHE A 82 11.42 12.77 0.03
C PHE A 82 11.09 12.32 -1.40
N ASN A 83 10.63 13.25 -2.24
CA ASN A 83 10.30 12.98 -3.64
C ASN A 83 11.56 12.62 -4.45
N ARG A 84 12.68 13.33 -4.25
CA ARG A 84 13.96 13.01 -4.93
C ARG A 84 14.57 11.69 -4.49
N ALA A 85 14.47 11.34 -3.20
CA ALA A 85 15.02 10.10 -2.67
C ALA A 85 14.30 8.86 -3.21
N SER A 86 13.04 8.99 -3.65
CA SER A 86 12.25 7.90 -4.25
C SER A 86 12.24 6.61 -3.41
N LEU A 87 12.09 6.77 -2.09
CA LEU A 87 12.27 5.68 -1.11
C LEU A 87 11.40 4.45 -1.39
N PHE A 88 10.19 4.64 -1.94
CA PHE A 88 9.32 3.52 -2.33
C PHE A 88 9.87 2.71 -3.50
N THR A 89 10.48 3.35 -4.50
CA THR A 89 11.17 2.68 -5.61
C THR A 89 12.38 1.89 -5.09
N GLY A 90 13.15 2.48 -4.17
CA GLY A 90 14.23 1.79 -3.47
C GLY A 90 13.74 0.56 -2.70
N ALA A 91 12.68 0.71 -1.89
CA ALA A 91 12.08 -0.39 -1.15
C ALA A 91 11.57 -1.51 -2.09
N MET A 92 10.94 -1.15 -3.21
CA MET A 92 10.47 -2.09 -4.24
C MET A 92 11.63 -2.93 -4.77
N ALA A 93 12.76 -2.30 -5.11
CA ALA A 93 13.95 -3.03 -5.57
C ALA A 93 14.46 -4.02 -4.50
N VAL A 94 14.51 -3.61 -3.24
CA VAL A 94 14.95 -4.49 -2.14
C VAL A 94 13.96 -5.65 -1.91
N TYR A 95 12.65 -5.44 -2.03
CA TYR A 95 11.66 -6.53 -2.01
C TYR A 95 11.88 -7.53 -3.15
N VAL A 96 12.15 -7.05 -4.37
CA VAL A 96 12.46 -7.93 -5.52
C VAL A 96 13.74 -8.73 -5.27
N LEU A 97 14.78 -8.10 -4.70
CA LEU A 97 16.00 -8.82 -4.32
C LEU A 97 15.74 -9.89 -3.24
N ALA A 98 14.92 -9.59 -2.24
CA ALA A 98 14.51 -10.57 -1.22
C ALA A 98 13.71 -11.74 -1.84
N PHE A 99 12.82 -11.45 -2.80
CA PHE A 99 12.06 -12.44 -3.55
C PHE A 99 12.98 -13.36 -4.36
N VAL A 100 13.91 -12.79 -5.13
CA VAL A 100 14.88 -13.56 -5.93
C VAL A 100 15.77 -14.39 -5.01
N GLY A 101 16.30 -13.79 -3.95
CA GLY A 101 17.13 -14.47 -2.96
C GLY A 101 16.42 -15.70 -2.36
N VAL A 102 15.16 -15.57 -1.94
CA VAL A 102 14.46 -16.70 -1.34
C VAL A 102 14.12 -17.77 -2.37
N CYS A 103 13.80 -17.41 -3.61
CA CYS A 103 13.67 -18.37 -4.71
C CYS A 103 14.98 -19.15 -4.95
N LEU A 104 16.12 -18.46 -4.96
CA LEU A 104 17.44 -19.08 -5.05
C LEU A 104 17.72 -20.01 -3.86
N SER A 105 17.25 -19.66 -2.66
CA SER A 105 17.37 -20.52 -1.48
C SER A 105 16.63 -21.86 -1.67
N PHE A 106 15.46 -21.84 -2.33
CA PHE A 106 14.69 -23.06 -2.61
C PHE A 106 15.38 -23.93 -3.65
N VAL A 107 15.94 -23.32 -4.69
CA VAL A 107 16.73 -24.05 -5.71
C VAL A 107 18.01 -24.63 -5.11
N ALA A 108 18.75 -23.85 -4.32
CA ALA A 108 19.97 -24.29 -3.64
C ALA A 108 19.69 -25.47 -2.71
N ARG A 109 18.54 -25.48 -2.02
CA ARG A 109 18.15 -26.59 -1.15
C ARG A 109 17.99 -27.90 -1.90
N SER A 110 17.61 -27.84 -3.19
CA SER A 110 17.47 -29.02 -4.04
C SER A 110 18.78 -29.49 -4.69
N ARG A 111 19.79 -28.62 -4.81
CA ARG A 111 21.02 -28.89 -5.60
C ARG A 111 22.34 -28.84 -4.84
N ALA A 112 22.47 -27.93 -3.87
CA ALA A 112 23.75 -27.54 -3.25
C ALA A 112 23.81 -27.81 -1.73
N GLY A 113 22.81 -28.52 -1.18
CA GLY A 113 22.74 -28.86 0.24
C GLY A 113 22.07 -27.80 1.13
N SER A 114 21.73 -28.21 2.35
CA SER A 114 20.94 -27.39 3.30
C SER A 114 21.68 -26.14 3.80
N GLY A 115 23.00 -26.21 3.97
CA GLY A 115 23.78 -25.10 4.54
C GLY A 115 23.93 -23.88 3.64
N ALA A 116 24.04 -24.06 2.31
CA ALA A 116 24.07 -22.95 1.36
C ALA A 116 22.67 -22.30 1.23
N ALA A 117 21.63 -23.12 1.15
CA ALA A 117 20.24 -22.66 1.12
C ALA A 117 19.88 -21.81 2.34
N GLU A 118 20.34 -22.21 3.53
CA GLU A 118 20.03 -21.50 4.77
C GLU A 118 20.72 -20.14 4.85
N ARG A 119 21.96 -20.04 4.38
CA ARG A 119 22.69 -18.77 4.27
C ARG A 119 21.97 -17.80 3.32
N ILE A 120 21.54 -18.29 2.15
CA ILE A 120 20.79 -17.49 1.18
C ILE A 120 19.43 -17.06 1.75
N ARG A 121 18.70 -17.96 2.43
CA ARG A 121 17.43 -17.63 3.11
C ARG A 121 17.64 -16.53 4.15
N THR A 122 18.70 -16.63 4.95
CA THR A 122 19.04 -15.65 5.99
C THR A 122 19.40 -14.29 5.38
N GLY A 123 20.18 -14.26 4.30
CA GLY A 123 20.45 -13.04 3.54
C GLY A 123 19.16 -12.42 2.96
N SER A 124 18.26 -13.25 2.43
CA SER A 124 16.96 -12.82 1.91
C SER A 124 16.07 -12.26 3.02
N PHE A 125 16.14 -12.83 4.22
CA PHE A 125 15.44 -12.33 5.39
C PHE A 125 15.99 -10.97 5.85
N ALA A 126 17.31 -10.78 5.82
CA ALA A 126 17.93 -9.48 6.10
C ALA A 126 17.50 -8.41 5.07
N LEU A 127 17.42 -8.78 3.78
CA LEU A 127 16.88 -7.90 2.74
C LEU A 127 15.41 -7.55 2.99
N LEU A 128 14.57 -8.51 3.40
CA LEU A 128 13.19 -8.23 3.76
C LEU A 128 13.09 -7.23 4.93
N ILE A 129 13.91 -7.39 5.97
CA ILE A 129 13.97 -6.44 7.09
C ILE A 129 14.41 -5.06 6.58
N ALA A 130 15.44 -4.98 5.75
CA ALA A 130 15.89 -3.72 5.17
C ALA A 130 14.79 -3.03 4.33
N ALA A 131 14.07 -3.80 3.50
CA ALA A 131 12.92 -3.29 2.75
C ALA A 131 11.85 -2.73 3.67
N VAL A 132 11.48 -3.46 4.74
CA VAL A 132 10.50 -3.00 5.74
C VAL A 132 10.98 -1.72 6.43
N LEU A 133 12.26 -1.60 6.78
CA LEU A 133 12.79 -0.39 7.41
C LEU A 133 12.70 0.83 6.49
N VAL A 134 13.16 0.71 5.23
CA VAL A 134 13.05 1.79 4.24
C VAL A 134 11.59 2.16 3.98
N HIS A 135 10.72 1.16 3.85
CA HIS A 135 9.29 1.35 3.63
C HIS A 135 8.64 2.05 4.84
N THR A 136 9.01 1.68 6.07
CA THR A 136 8.52 2.31 7.30
C THR A 136 8.94 3.78 7.37
N ILE A 137 10.20 4.09 7.06
CA ILE A 137 10.71 5.47 7.01
C ILE A 137 9.92 6.29 5.98
N ALA A 138 9.68 5.72 4.79
CA ALA A 138 8.93 6.39 3.74
C ALA A 138 7.47 6.68 4.15
N VAL A 139 6.78 5.71 4.77
CA VAL A 139 5.42 5.89 5.29
C VAL A 139 5.40 6.94 6.42
N ALA A 140 6.35 6.89 7.35
CA ALA A 140 6.42 7.83 8.47
C ALA A 140 6.70 9.27 8.00
N LEU A 141 7.64 9.46 7.06
CA LEU A 141 7.90 10.76 6.44
C LEU A 141 6.66 11.29 5.74
N ARG A 142 5.94 10.43 5.00
CA ARG A 142 4.69 10.81 4.34
C ARG A 142 3.62 11.24 5.34
N MET A 143 3.43 10.51 6.44
CA MET A 143 2.50 10.89 7.51
C MET A 143 2.86 12.25 8.11
N TYR A 144 4.16 12.51 8.33
CA TYR A 144 4.65 13.79 8.83
C TYR A 144 4.39 14.93 7.84
N LEU A 145 4.65 14.73 6.56
CA LEU A 145 4.45 15.73 5.50
C LEU A 145 2.97 16.06 5.31
N GLN A 146 2.10 15.04 5.26
CA GLN A 146 0.66 15.24 5.07
C GLN A 146 -0.06 15.67 6.35
N GLY A 147 0.53 15.48 7.53
CA GLY A 147 -0.16 15.68 8.82
C GLY A 147 -1.34 14.74 9.02
N ARG A 148 -1.33 13.58 8.34
CA ARG A 148 -2.44 12.63 8.24
C ARG A 148 -1.97 11.20 8.52
N PRO A 149 -2.90 10.29 8.87
CA PRO A 149 -2.64 8.86 8.90
C PRO A 149 -2.14 8.32 7.54
N PRO A 150 -1.54 7.12 7.49
CA PRO A 150 -0.79 6.64 6.33
C PRO A 150 -1.64 6.32 5.10
N VAL A 151 -2.97 6.22 5.24
CA VAL A 151 -3.90 5.90 4.15
C VAL A 151 -4.85 7.07 3.95
N THR A 152 -4.68 7.79 2.85
CA THR A 152 -5.47 8.98 2.49
C THR A 152 -6.11 8.88 1.10
N ASN A 153 -5.60 7.98 0.25
CA ASN A 153 -6.06 7.77 -1.12
C ASN A 153 -5.69 6.35 -1.60
N LEU A 154 -6.06 6.00 -2.83
CA LEU A 154 -5.80 4.65 -3.36
C LEU A 154 -4.30 4.34 -3.46
N TYR A 155 -3.47 5.31 -3.88
CA TYR A 155 -2.01 5.20 -3.90
C TYR A 155 -1.44 4.80 -2.53
N SER A 156 -1.76 5.58 -1.50
CA SER A 156 -1.24 5.39 -0.15
C SER A 156 -1.79 4.13 0.52
N SER A 157 -3.02 3.72 0.16
CA SER A 157 -3.54 2.41 0.56
C SER A 157 -2.71 1.25 0.01
N ALA A 158 -2.25 1.34 -1.25
CA ALA A 158 -1.43 0.29 -1.87
C ALA A 158 -0.04 0.18 -1.24
N VAL A 159 0.57 1.33 -0.96
CA VAL A 159 1.80 1.42 -0.16
C VAL A 159 1.60 0.73 1.20
N PHE A 160 0.53 1.08 1.93
CA PHE A 160 0.28 0.58 3.28
C PHE A 160 -0.01 -0.93 3.33
N VAL A 161 -0.79 -1.48 2.38
CA VAL A 161 -1.07 -2.93 2.31
C VAL A 161 0.22 -3.74 2.14
N GLY A 162 1.12 -3.31 1.26
CA GLY A 162 2.41 -3.96 1.07
C GLY A 162 3.30 -3.91 2.31
N TRP A 163 3.35 -2.74 2.94
CA TRP A 163 4.08 -2.54 4.19
C TRP A 163 3.57 -3.45 5.31
N ALA A 164 2.26 -3.47 5.56
CA ALA A 164 1.66 -4.27 6.62
C ALA A 164 1.88 -5.78 6.40
N ALA A 165 1.74 -6.27 5.16
CA ALA A 165 2.02 -7.66 4.81
C ALA A 165 3.50 -8.00 5.04
N ALA A 166 4.42 -7.09 4.70
CA ALA A 166 5.84 -7.27 4.94
C ALA A 166 6.22 -7.29 6.42
N VAL A 167 5.64 -6.42 7.25
CA VAL A 167 5.83 -6.43 8.70
C VAL A 167 5.35 -7.75 9.31
N ALA A 168 4.16 -8.20 8.95
CA ALA A 168 3.63 -9.50 9.37
C ALA A 168 4.54 -10.65 8.88
N GLY A 169 5.01 -10.58 7.62
CA GLY A 169 5.97 -11.50 7.04
C GLY A 169 7.27 -11.65 7.83
N VAL A 170 7.83 -10.53 8.30
CA VAL A 170 9.04 -10.54 9.14
C VAL A 170 8.79 -11.29 10.44
N PHE A 171 7.66 -11.03 11.11
CA PHE A 171 7.30 -11.74 12.33
C PHE A 171 7.09 -13.23 12.08
N MET A 172 6.39 -13.59 11.00
CA MET A 172 6.09 -14.97 10.64
C MET A 172 7.35 -15.76 10.27
N GLU A 173 8.30 -15.17 9.54
CA GLU A 173 9.56 -15.83 9.19
C GLU A 173 10.44 -16.05 10.43
N ARG A 174 10.36 -15.19 11.45
CA ARG A 174 11.04 -15.42 12.74
C ARG A 174 10.48 -16.63 13.49
N LEU A 175 9.16 -16.82 13.43
CA LEU A 175 8.49 -17.96 14.09
C LEU A 175 8.66 -19.26 13.29
N TYR A 176 8.59 -19.18 11.96
CA TYR A 176 8.65 -20.31 11.05
C TYR A 176 9.66 -20.03 9.93
N PRO A 177 10.97 -20.27 10.15
CA PRO A 177 12.05 -19.93 9.22
C PRO A 177 12.10 -20.88 8.01
N LEU A 178 11.03 -20.87 7.20
CA LEU A 178 10.84 -21.74 6.04
C LEU A 178 11.15 -21.05 4.71
N GLY A 179 11.24 -19.70 4.70
CA GLY A 179 11.35 -18.86 3.51
C GLY A 179 10.00 -18.55 2.85
N VAL A 180 8.92 -19.23 3.25
CA VAL A 180 7.59 -19.06 2.65
C VAL A 180 7.01 -17.69 3.02
N ALA A 181 7.24 -17.20 4.23
CA ALA A 181 6.82 -15.86 4.64
C ALA A 181 7.59 -14.77 3.89
N ILE A 182 8.91 -14.96 3.66
CA ILE A 182 9.69 -14.04 2.82
C ILE A 182 9.10 -13.99 1.42
N LEU A 183 8.85 -15.15 0.79
CA LEU A 183 8.33 -15.21 -0.57
C LEU A 183 6.97 -14.53 -0.70
N GLY A 184 6.01 -14.87 0.17
CA GLY A 184 4.68 -14.29 0.14
C GLY A 184 4.69 -12.77 0.37
N SER A 185 5.45 -12.32 1.38
CA SER A 185 5.44 -10.91 1.77
C SER A 185 6.26 -10.03 0.84
N ALA A 186 7.36 -10.53 0.27
CA ALA A 186 8.10 -9.82 -0.77
C ALA A 186 7.29 -9.70 -2.07
N THR A 187 6.50 -10.72 -2.42
CA THR A 187 5.59 -10.68 -3.57
C THR A 187 4.53 -9.59 -3.38
N ILE A 188 3.87 -9.54 -2.22
CA ILE A 188 2.87 -8.50 -1.93
C ILE A 188 3.55 -7.13 -1.84
N GLY A 189 4.64 -6.99 -1.10
CA GLY A 189 5.36 -5.74 -0.92
C GLY A 189 5.85 -5.12 -2.24
N ALA A 190 6.45 -5.92 -3.12
CA ALA A 190 6.82 -5.45 -4.46
C ALA A 190 5.58 -5.19 -5.33
N GLY A 191 4.61 -6.11 -5.33
CA GLY A 191 3.41 -6.02 -6.16
C GLY A 191 2.58 -4.77 -5.88
N THR A 192 2.34 -4.44 -4.61
CA THR A 192 1.55 -3.24 -4.27
C THR A 192 2.34 -1.95 -4.49
N LEU A 193 3.67 -1.96 -4.39
CA LEU A 193 4.50 -0.81 -4.77
C LEU A 193 4.53 -0.58 -6.29
N ILE A 194 4.49 -1.65 -7.10
CA ILE A 194 4.29 -1.54 -8.55
C ILE A 194 2.92 -0.93 -8.84
N VAL A 195 1.87 -1.38 -8.15
CA VAL A 195 0.53 -0.77 -8.28
C VAL A 195 0.57 0.70 -7.88
N ALA A 196 1.14 1.04 -6.72
CA ALA A 196 1.27 2.42 -6.26
C ALA A 196 2.05 3.28 -7.27
N HIS A 197 3.14 2.77 -7.85
CA HIS A 197 3.89 3.49 -8.88
C HIS A 197 3.01 3.86 -10.08
N ASN A 198 2.20 2.92 -10.58
CA ASN A 198 1.29 3.17 -11.69
C ASN A 198 0.15 4.14 -11.33
N LEU A 199 -0.32 4.11 -10.07
CA LEU A 199 -1.30 5.08 -9.55
C LEU A 199 -0.73 6.50 -9.37
N GLY A 200 0.59 6.62 -9.26
CA GLY A 200 1.29 7.89 -9.06
C GLY A 200 1.78 8.56 -10.35
N ASN A 201 1.44 8.01 -11.53
CA ASN A 201 1.93 8.51 -12.82
C ASN A 201 1.46 9.95 -13.13
N ASP A 202 0.39 10.43 -12.50
CA ASP A 202 -0.10 11.81 -12.62
C ASP A 202 0.79 12.82 -11.86
N GLY A 203 1.89 12.36 -11.24
CA GLY A 203 2.94 13.18 -10.62
C GLY A 203 2.65 13.57 -9.18
N ASP A 204 1.43 14.02 -8.88
CA ASP A 204 1.04 14.35 -7.50
C ASP A 204 0.40 13.14 -6.80
N THR A 205 1.12 12.58 -5.82
CA THR A 205 0.60 11.50 -4.98
C THR A 205 -0.05 12.00 -3.69
N MET A 206 0.14 13.27 -3.30
CA MET A 206 -0.33 13.88 -2.06
C MET A 206 -1.52 14.84 -2.30
N GLN A 207 -2.37 14.49 -3.26
CA GLN A 207 -3.52 15.27 -3.69
C GLN A 207 -4.48 15.65 -2.56
N MET A 208 -5.26 16.71 -2.81
CA MET A 208 -6.38 17.11 -1.96
C MET A 208 -7.37 15.95 -1.82
N MET A 209 -7.71 15.66 -0.58
CA MET A 209 -8.54 14.54 -0.22
C MET A 209 -10.03 14.94 -0.31
N GLN A 210 -10.90 13.96 -0.53
CA GLN A 210 -12.35 14.20 -0.51
C GLN A 210 -12.78 14.71 0.87
N ALA A 211 -13.75 15.63 0.92
CA ALA A 211 -14.15 16.30 2.17
C ALA A 211 -14.53 15.33 3.30
N VAL A 212 -15.18 14.21 2.97
CA VAL A 212 -15.55 13.18 3.96
C VAL A 212 -14.34 12.50 4.60
N LEU A 213 -13.23 12.41 3.88
CA LEU A 213 -11.98 11.84 4.39
C LEU A 213 -11.25 12.82 5.32
N ASP A 214 -11.71 14.07 5.45
CA ASP A 214 -11.09 15.11 6.28
C ASP A 214 -11.27 14.88 7.81
N SER A 215 -11.12 13.64 8.26
CA SER A 215 -11.19 13.23 9.65
C SER A 215 -10.03 12.31 10.01
N ASN A 216 -9.07 12.84 10.78
CA ASN A 216 -7.94 12.05 11.26
C ASN A 216 -8.38 10.90 12.17
N PHE A 217 -9.50 11.03 12.89
CA PHE A 217 -10.03 9.97 13.73
C PHE A 217 -10.44 8.74 12.90
N TRP A 218 -11.24 8.94 11.85
CA TRP A 218 -11.73 7.84 11.01
C TRP A 218 -10.65 7.26 10.12
N LEU A 219 -9.75 8.11 9.59
CA LEU A 219 -8.57 7.65 8.87
C LEU A 219 -7.65 6.81 9.76
N ALA A 220 -7.45 7.17 11.03
CA ALA A 220 -6.56 6.45 11.95
C ALA A 220 -7.19 5.18 12.54
N THR A 221 -8.52 5.10 12.61
CA THR A 221 -9.22 3.95 13.20
C THR A 221 -9.77 3.05 12.10
N HIS A 222 -10.92 3.37 11.53
CA HIS A 222 -11.61 2.58 10.52
C HIS A 222 -10.70 2.21 9.35
N VAL A 223 -10.11 3.20 8.68
CA VAL A 223 -9.38 2.97 7.41
C VAL A 223 -8.13 2.13 7.64
N ILE A 224 -7.37 2.38 8.72
CA ILE A 224 -6.23 1.54 9.08
C ILE A 224 -6.70 0.12 9.41
N THR A 225 -7.72 -0.04 10.25
CA THR A 225 -8.20 -1.37 10.68
C THR A 225 -8.68 -2.21 9.51
N ILE A 226 -9.51 -1.67 8.61
CA ILE A 226 -10.01 -2.43 7.45
C ILE A 226 -8.88 -2.77 6.47
N THR A 227 -7.94 -1.84 6.26
CA THR A 227 -6.80 -2.06 5.33
C THR A 227 -5.81 -3.09 5.87
N LEU A 228 -5.61 -3.17 7.20
CA LEU A 228 -4.86 -4.26 7.83
C LEU A 228 -5.57 -5.61 7.62
N GLY A 229 -6.90 -5.65 7.66
CA GLY A 229 -7.69 -6.83 7.31
C GLY A 229 -7.48 -7.29 5.86
N TYR A 230 -7.45 -6.35 4.91
CA TYR A 230 -7.14 -6.63 3.50
C TYR A 230 -5.71 -7.17 3.35
N SER A 231 -4.74 -6.51 3.98
CA SER A 231 -3.34 -6.95 4.00
C SER A 231 -3.17 -8.36 4.55
N ALA A 232 -3.86 -8.69 5.64
CA ALA A 232 -3.83 -10.03 6.21
C ALA A 232 -4.46 -11.05 5.27
N THR A 233 -5.60 -10.72 4.64
CA THR A 233 -6.24 -11.63 3.66
C THR A 233 -5.31 -11.91 2.46
N PHE A 234 -4.68 -10.86 1.91
CA PHE A 234 -3.68 -11.03 0.85
C PHE A 234 -2.50 -11.90 1.26
N LEU A 235 -1.97 -11.70 2.47
CA LEU A 235 -0.87 -12.50 3.00
C LEU A 235 -1.27 -13.96 3.18
N ALA A 236 -2.46 -14.25 3.71
CA ALA A 236 -2.98 -15.61 3.83
C ALA A 236 -3.06 -16.31 2.47
N GLY A 237 -3.62 -15.63 1.46
CA GLY A 237 -3.71 -16.17 0.11
C GLY A 237 -2.34 -16.34 -0.56
N ALA A 238 -1.38 -15.44 -0.34
CA ALA A 238 -0.02 -15.58 -0.86
C ALA A 238 0.72 -16.79 -0.24
N LEU A 239 0.65 -16.95 1.09
CA LEU A 239 1.21 -18.12 1.77
C LEU A 239 0.56 -19.42 1.28
N ALA A 240 -0.76 -19.41 1.09
CA ALA A 240 -1.51 -20.53 0.53
C ALA A 240 -1.11 -20.85 -0.91
N ALA A 241 -0.91 -19.83 -1.75
CA ALA A 241 -0.43 -19.99 -3.12
C ALA A 241 0.96 -20.65 -3.16
N VAL A 242 1.89 -20.21 -2.30
CA VAL A 242 3.21 -20.84 -2.19
C VAL A 242 3.10 -22.31 -1.78
N TYR A 243 2.20 -22.65 -0.86
CA TYR A 243 1.93 -24.04 -0.51
C TYR A 243 1.37 -24.85 -1.70
N LEU A 244 0.38 -24.33 -2.43
CA LEU A 244 -0.25 -24.99 -3.57
C LEU A 244 0.72 -25.20 -4.74
N LEU A 245 1.59 -24.22 -5.01
CA LEU A 245 2.68 -24.38 -5.98
C LEU A 245 3.71 -25.40 -5.48
N GLY A 246 4.10 -25.29 -4.21
CA GLY A 246 5.09 -26.15 -3.57
C GLY A 246 4.73 -27.64 -3.63
N ARG A 247 3.46 -27.99 -3.42
CA ARG A 247 2.98 -29.39 -3.41
C ARG A 247 2.91 -30.03 -4.80
N VAL A 248 2.67 -29.23 -5.85
CA VAL A 248 2.56 -29.71 -7.24
C VAL A 248 3.93 -29.79 -7.88
N PHE A 249 4.75 -28.76 -7.70
CA PHE A 249 6.02 -28.63 -8.44
C PHE A 249 7.24 -29.14 -7.66
N THR A 250 7.12 -29.42 -6.36
CA THR A 250 8.27 -29.83 -5.53
C THR A 250 7.97 -31.08 -4.70
N ARG A 251 9.03 -31.77 -4.27
CA ARG A 251 8.97 -32.79 -3.21
C ARG A 251 9.37 -32.23 -1.83
N ALA A 252 9.61 -30.92 -1.74
CA ALA A 252 10.14 -30.26 -0.55
C ALA A 252 9.07 -29.90 0.50
N VAL A 253 7.79 -30.13 0.18
CA VAL A 253 6.66 -29.94 1.11
C VAL A 253 6.46 -31.25 1.87
N THR A 254 7.12 -31.37 3.01
CA THR A 254 6.91 -32.48 3.95
C THR A 254 5.65 -32.24 4.80
N PRO A 255 5.08 -33.28 5.45
CA PRO A 255 3.92 -33.11 6.34
C PRO A 255 4.13 -32.06 7.44
N GLU A 256 5.35 -31.93 7.98
CA GLU A 256 5.69 -30.95 9.01
C GLU A 256 5.64 -29.52 8.45
N ARG A 257 6.19 -29.32 7.25
CA ARG A 257 6.16 -28.02 6.56
C ARG A 257 4.75 -27.64 6.14
N GLU A 258 3.96 -28.61 5.66
CA GLU A 258 2.54 -28.39 5.37
C GLU A 258 1.80 -27.92 6.62
N ARG A 259 1.95 -28.61 7.75
CA ARG A 259 1.33 -28.21 9.03
C ARG A 259 1.75 -26.80 9.45
N ALA A 260 3.02 -26.46 9.31
CA ALA A 260 3.53 -25.13 9.64
C ALA A 260 2.92 -24.03 8.73
N ILE A 261 2.94 -24.22 7.40
CA ILE A 261 2.39 -23.24 6.45
C ILE A 261 0.88 -23.09 6.65
N ILE A 262 0.15 -24.19 6.85
CA ILE A 262 -1.30 -24.11 7.08
C ILE A 262 -1.63 -23.46 8.42
N ARG A 263 -0.80 -23.68 9.47
CA ARG A 263 -0.95 -22.97 10.75
C ARG A 263 -0.70 -21.47 10.59
N MET A 264 0.29 -21.09 9.79
CA MET A 264 0.56 -19.69 9.41
C MET A 264 -0.65 -19.08 8.69
N VAL A 265 -1.16 -19.73 7.63
CA VAL A 265 -2.34 -19.28 6.88
C VAL A 265 -3.54 -19.12 7.82
N TYR A 266 -3.86 -20.14 8.62
CA TYR A 266 -4.97 -20.09 9.55
C TYR A 266 -4.83 -18.95 10.57
N GLY A 267 -3.65 -18.78 11.15
CA GLY A 267 -3.38 -17.67 12.09
C GLY A 267 -3.60 -16.30 11.45
N VAL A 268 -3.10 -16.10 10.22
CA VAL A 268 -3.30 -14.84 9.48
C VAL A 268 -4.78 -14.62 9.14
N VAL A 269 -5.52 -15.68 8.78
CA VAL A 269 -6.97 -15.58 8.52
C VAL A 269 -7.74 -15.18 9.79
N CYS A 270 -7.34 -15.63 10.98
CA CYS A 270 -7.94 -15.17 12.24
C CYS A 270 -7.77 -13.64 12.41
N PHE A 271 -6.57 -13.11 12.16
CA PHE A 271 -6.33 -11.66 12.19
C PHE A 271 -7.11 -10.94 11.08
N ALA A 272 -7.14 -11.50 9.88
CA ALA A 272 -7.89 -10.95 8.75
C ALA A 272 -9.38 -10.85 9.08
N MET A 273 -9.97 -11.89 9.67
CA MET A 273 -11.37 -11.87 10.11
C MET A 273 -11.58 -10.76 11.14
N LEU A 274 -10.82 -10.75 12.23
CA LEU A 274 -10.99 -9.79 13.32
C LEU A 274 -10.91 -8.35 12.80
N LEU A 275 -9.86 -8.03 12.04
CA LEU A 275 -9.61 -6.68 11.54
C LEU A 275 -10.60 -6.28 10.45
N SER A 276 -10.98 -7.19 9.54
CA SER A 276 -12.00 -6.88 8.54
C SER A 276 -13.37 -6.69 9.16
N PHE A 277 -13.75 -7.48 10.16
CA PHE A 277 -15.03 -7.35 10.86
C PHE A 277 -15.10 -6.04 11.65
N VAL A 278 -14.12 -5.79 12.52
CA VAL A 278 -14.06 -4.53 13.31
C VAL A 278 -13.98 -3.33 12.37
N GLY A 279 -13.15 -3.41 11.33
CA GLY A 279 -13.05 -2.37 10.30
C GLY A 279 -14.40 -2.10 9.63
N THR A 280 -15.13 -3.14 9.22
CA THR A 280 -16.44 -2.98 8.58
C THR A 280 -17.47 -2.34 9.52
N VAL A 281 -17.51 -2.74 10.79
CA VAL A 281 -18.40 -2.14 11.79
C VAL A 281 -18.06 -0.67 12.03
N LEU A 282 -16.78 -0.34 12.20
CA LEU A 282 -16.33 1.06 12.32
C LEU A 282 -16.68 1.89 11.08
N GLY A 283 -16.66 1.27 9.89
CA GLY A 283 -17.05 1.90 8.64
C GLY A 283 -18.52 2.28 8.62
N GLY A 284 -19.39 1.39 9.12
CA GLY A 284 -20.81 1.69 9.25
C GLY A 284 -21.08 2.84 10.23
N ILE A 285 -20.36 2.91 11.35
CA ILE A 285 -20.49 4.04 12.30
C ILE A 285 -20.07 5.35 11.62
N TRP A 286 -18.97 5.33 10.85
CA TRP A 286 -18.52 6.51 10.12
C TRP A 286 -19.50 6.93 9.01
N ALA A 287 -20.08 5.97 8.29
CA ALA A 287 -21.11 6.23 7.28
C ALA A 287 -22.36 6.88 7.90
N ASP A 288 -22.76 6.43 9.10
CA ASP A 288 -23.88 7.03 9.84
C ASP A 288 -23.62 8.50 10.19
N GLN A 289 -22.40 8.81 10.67
CA GLN A 289 -22.01 10.19 10.96
C GLN A 289 -21.90 11.07 9.71
N SER A 290 -21.52 10.49 8.57
CA SER A 290 -21.25 11.25 7.35
C SER A 290 -22.51 11.48 6.51
N TRP A 291 -23.40 10.48 6.44
CA TRP A 291 -24.56 10.48 5.54
C TRP A 291 -25.87 10.09 6.21
N GLY A 292 -25.90 9.92 7.54
CA GLY A 292 -27.12 9.63 8.30
C GLY A 292 -27.63 8.20 8.17
N ARG A 293 -26.81 7.25 7.71
CA ARG A 293 -27.14 5.82 7.69
C ARG A 293 -25.94 4.92 7.97
N PHE A 294 -26.14 3.92 8.82
CA PHE A 294 -25.12 2.91 9.14
C PHE A 294 -24.75 1.99 7.97
N TRP A 295 -25.70 1.65 7.10
CA TRP A 295 -25.50 0.75 5.96
C TRP A 295 -26.49 1.06 4.84
N GLY A 296 -26.08 0.85 3.60
CA GLY A 296 -26.91 1.14 2.42
C GLY A 296 -26.56 0.32 1.18
N TRP A 297 -25.85 -0.80 1.35
CA TRP A 297 -25.60 -1.80 0.31
C TRP A 297 -24.88 -1.29 -0.93
N ASP A 298 -24.07 -0.24 -0.79
CA ASP A 298 -23.26 0.21 -1.91
C ASP A 298 -22.12 -0.78 -2.22
N PRO A 299 -21.47 -0.70 -3.40
CA PRO A 299 -20.48 -1.68 -3.79
C PRO A 299 -19.31 -1.83 -2.81
N LYS A 300 -18.87 -0.76 -2.14
CA LYS A 300 -17.75 -0.82 -1.17
C LYS A 300 -18.17 -1.47 0.13
N GLU A 301 -19.35 -1.10 0.63
CA GLU A 301 -19.97 -1.75 1.80
C GLU A 301 -20.13 -3.27 1.55
N ASN A 302 -20.66 -3.65 0.38
CA ASN A 302 -20.78 -5.06 -0.02
C ASN A 302 -19.43 -5.76 -0.15
N GLY A 303 -18.43 -5.08 -0.72
CA GLY A 303 -17.06 -5.59 -0.82
C GLY A 303 -16.47 -5.90 0.56
N ALA A 304 -16.61 -4.97 1.52
CA ALA A 304 -16.13 -5.16 2.89
C ALA A 304 -16.84 -6.34 3.57
N ALA A 305 -18.16 -6.46 3.41
CA ALA A 305 -18.93 -7.60 3.92
C ALA A 305 -18.47 -8.94 3.31
N LEU A 306 -18.21 -8.99 2.00
CA LEU A 306 -17.70 -10.19 1.34
C LEU A 306 -16.33 -10.63 1.89
N VAL A 307 -15.43 -9.68 2.19
CA VAL A 307 -14.13 -9.98 2.81
C VAL A 307 -14.30 -10.58 4.20
N VAL A 308 -15.24 -10.07 5.01
CA VAL A 308 -15.58 -10.66 6.31
C VAL A 308 -16.10 -12.09 6.13
N LEU A 309 -17.04 -12.29 5.20
CA LEU A 309 -17.68 -13.57 4.95
C LEU A 309 -16.71 -14.63 4.45
N ILE A 310 -15.80 -14.32 3.53
CA ILE A 310 -14.82 -15.31 3.04
C ILE A 310 -13.84 -15.72 4.15
N ASN A 311 -13.38 -14.76 4.97
CA ASN A 311 -12.52 -15.06 6.11
C ASN A 311 -13.24 -15.91 7.17
N ALA A 312 -14.49 -15.57 7.51
CA ALA A 312 -15.32 -16.38 8.40
C ALA A 312 -15.58 -17.79 7.83
N THR A 313 -15.82 -17.90 6.52
CA THR A 313 -16.04 -19.18 5.82
C THR A 313 -14.81 -20.07 5.91
N ILE A 314 -13.60 -19.54 5.71
CA ILE A 314 -12.36 -20.30 5.86
C ILE A 314 -12.25 -20.90 7.27
N LEU A 315 -12.48 -20.07 8.29
CA LEU A 315 -12.39 -20.50 9.70
C LEU A 315 -13.48 -21.53 10.05
N HIS A 316 -14.72 -21.29 9.63
CA HIS A 316 -15.84 -22.18 9.89
C HIS A 316 -15.67 -23.52 9.18
N ALA A 317 -15.27 -23.52 7.91
CA ALA A 317 -15.02 -24.74 7.16
C ALA A 317 -13.90 -25.59 7.76
N ARG A 318 -12.87 -24.93 8.34
CA ARG A 318 -11.80 -25.63 9.06
C ARG A 318 -12.31 -26.20 10.38
N TRP A 319 -13.01 -25.40 11.18
CA TRP A 319 -13.53 -25.83 12.47
C TRP A 319 -14.53 -26.98 12.33
N GLY A 320 -15.46 -26.90 11.38
CA GLY A 320 -16.43 -27.95 11.08
C GLY A 320 -15.84 -29.19 10.39
N GLY A 321 -14.53 -29.26 10.16
CA GLY A 321 -13.88 -30.41 9.52
C GLY A 321 -14.19 -30.59 8.03
N LEU A 322 -14.87 -29.63 7.40
CA LEU A 322 -15.26 -29.66 5.98
C LEU A 322 -14.04 -29.58 5.06
N VAL A 323 -12.99 -28.87 5.50
CA VAL A 323 -11.74 -28.72 4.74
C VAL A 323 -10.49 -29.08 5.55
N ARG A 324 -9.53 -29.67 4.84
CA ARG A 324 -8.16 -29.90 5.32
C ARG A 324 -7.19 -28.89 4.69
N ALA A 325 -5.88 -29.15 4.78
CA ALA A 325 -4.82 -28.26 4.26
C ALA A 325 -5.10 -27.68 2.87
N ARG A 326 -5.45 -28.53 1.90
CA ARG A 326 -5.74 -28.12 0.52
C ARG A 326 -6.94 -27.19 0.41
N GLY A 327 -8.01 -27.50 1.12
CA GLY A 327 -9.23 -26.69 1.08
C GLY A 327 -9.06 -25.34 1.77
N ILE A 328 -8.35 -25.28 2.91
CA ILE A 328 -7.98 -24.01 3.56
C ILE A 328 -7.15 -23.16 2.59
N ALA A 329 -6.16 -23.76 1.93
CA ALA A 329 -5.32 -23.04 0.98
C ALA A 329 -6.12 -22.51 -0.22
N ALA A 330 -7.01 -23.32 -0.80
CA ALA A 330 -7.87 -22.90 -1.90
C ALA A 330 -8.80 -21.74 -1.49
N LEU A 331 -9.44 -21.84 -0.32
CA LEU A 331 -10.31 -20.78 0.19
C LEU A 331 -9.54 -19.50 0.54
N ALA A 332 -8.32 -19.61 1.06
CA ALA A 332 -7.46 -18.45 1.31
C ALA A 332 -7.06 -17.73 0.00
N VAL A 333 -6.78 -18.48 -1.08
CA VAL A 333 -6.57 -17.90 -2.41
C VAL A 333 -7.86 -17.26 -2.95
N ALA A 334 -9.04 -17.86 -2.72
CA ALA A 334 -10.31 -17.22 -3.04
C ALA A 334 -10.51 -15.91 -2.26
N GLY A 335 -10.01 -15.82 -1.02
CA GLY A 335 -9.95 -14.59 -0.24
C GLY A 335 -9.23 -13.44 -0.95
N ASN A 336 -8.17 -13.73 -1.71
CA ASN A 336 -7.48 -12.71 -2.51
C ASN A 336 -8.36 -12.16 -3.64
N ILE A 337 -9.15 -13.01 -4.29
CA ILE A 337 -10.11 -12.60 -5.34
C ILE A 337 -11.14 -11.64 -4.76
N VAL A 338 -11.72 -12.01 -3.61
CA VAL A 338 -12.73 -11.19 -2.92
C VAL A 338 -12.13 -9.86 -2.46
N THR A 339 -10.91 -9.88 -1.91
CA THR A 339 -10.25 -8.68 -1.40
C THR A 339 -9.85 -7.72 -2.51
N VAL A 340 -9.30 -8.22 -3.63
CA VAL A 340 -8.95 -7.36 -4.77
C VAL A 340 -10.20 -6.75 -5.42
N TRP A 341 -11.31 -7.50 -5.46
CA TRP A 341 -12.59 -6.98 -5.94
C TRP A 341 -13.11 -5.88 -5.01
N SER A 342 -13.12 -6.11 -3.71
CA SER A 342 -13.54 -5.13 -2.71
C SER A 342 -12.70 -3.85 -2.79
N TRP A 343 -11.39 -3.99 -3.00
CA TRP A 343 -10.45 -2.87 -2.95
C TRP A 343 -10.36 -2.10 -4.27
N PHE A 344 -10.24 -2.77 -5.41
CA PHE A 344 -10.14 -2.12 -6.73
C PHE A 344 -11.44 -2.20 -7.52
N GLY A 345 -12.04 -3.39 -7.64
CA GLY A 345 -13.22 -3.63 -8.50
C GLY A 345 -14.42 -2.74 -8.17
N THR A 346 -14.67 -2.47 -6.89
CA THR A 346 -15.76 -1.57 -6.47
C THR A 346 -15.55 -0.13 -6.91
N ASN A 347 -14.31 0.36 -6.98
CA ASN A 347 -14.00 1.70 -7.48
C ASN A 347 -14.23 1.81 -9.00
N MET A 348 -14.12 0.70 -9.74
CA MET A 348 -14.35 0.65 -11.18
C MET A 348 -15.82 0.77 -11.58
N LEU A 349 -16.75 0.53 -10.65
CA LEU A 349 -18.17 0.65 -10.93
C LEU A 349 -18.62 2.12 -11.01
N GLY A 350 -17.86 3.06 -10.42
CA GLY A 350 -18.18 4.50 -10.44
C GLY A 350 -19.49 4.87 -9.74
N VAL A 351 -20.10 3.93 -9.00
CA VAL A 351 -21.40 4.08 -8.34
C VAL A 351 -21.24 3.93 -6.83
N GLY A 352 -21.96 4.76 -6.08
CA GLY A 352 -22.01 4.74 -4.62
C GLY A 352 -21.23 5.89 -3.98
N LEU A 353 -21.59 6.22 -2.74
CA LEU A 353 -21.06 7.37 -2.00
C LEU A 353 -19.56 7.24 -1.67
N HIS A 354 -18.99 6.04 -1.83
CA HIS A 354 -17.60 5.70 -1.57
C HIS A 354 -16.68 5.70 -2.82
N ALA A 355 -17.19 6.11 -3.99
CA ALA A 355 -16.45 6.07 -5.26
C ALA A 355 -15.42 7.21 -5.40
N TYR A 356 -14.38 7.24 -4.55
CA TYR A 356 -13.37 8.30 -4.52
C TYR A 356 -12.18 8.12 -5.46
N GLY A 357 -12.14 7.02 -6.23
CA GLY A 357 -10.98 6.67 -7.06
C GLY A 357 -11.38 5.89 -8.31
N PHE A 358 -12.32 6.41 -9.08
CA PHE A 358 -12.76 5.79 -10.33
C PHE A 358 -11.57 5.53 -11.27
N MET A 359 -11.52 4.33 -11.86
CA MET A 359 -10.39 3.90 -12.70
C MET A 359 -10.84 2.84 -13.71
N ASP A 360 -10.89 3.19 -14.99
CA ASP A 360 -11.26 2.26 -16.06
C ASP A 360 -10.10 1.36 -16.52
N SER A 361 -8.86 1.86 -16.42
CA SER A 361 -7.66 1.25 -17.00
C SER A 361 -7.14 0.00 -16.27
N ALA A 362 -7.65 -0.29 -15.07
CA ALA A 362 -7.21 -1.44 -14.27
C ALA A 362 -8.00 -2.74 -14.50
N SER A 363 -9.04 -2.72 -15.34
CA SER A 363 -9.97 -3.83 -15.56
C SER A 363 -9.25 -5.09 -16.04
N PHE A 364 -8.37 -4.93 -17.04
CA PHE A 364 -7.56 -6.01 -17.57
C PHE A 364 -6.67 -6.64 -16.49
N TRP A 365 -5.96 -5.82 -15.71
CA TRP A 365 -5.06 -6.30 -14.67
C TRP A 365 -5.81 -6.99 -13.53
N LEU A 366 -6.98 -6.47 -13.16
CA LEU A 366 -7.87 -7.12 -12.21
C LEU A 366 -8.33 -8.50 -12.72
N ALA A 367 -8.79 -8.58 -13.97
CA ALA A 367 -9.21 -9.84 -14.59
C ALA A 367 -8.04 -10.85 -14.68
N ALA A 368 -6.84 -10.39 -15.07
CA ALA A 368 -5.64 -11.21 -15.12
C ALA A 368 -5.24 -11.74 -13.73
N PHE A 369 -5.30 -10.89 -12.71
CA PHE A 369 -5.06 -11.32 -11.33
C PHE A 369 -6.09 -12.37 -10.89
N VAL A 370 -7.38 -12.12 -11.09
CA VAL A 370 -8.45 -13.08 -10.73
C VAL A 370 -8.28 -14.41 -11.46
N ALA A 371 -7.98 -14.39 -12.77
CA ALA A 371 -7.66 -15.59 -13.53
C ALA A 371 -6.47 -16.35 -12.95
N SER A 372 -5.40 -15.65 -12.55
CA SER A 372 -4.25 -16.27 -11.90
C SER A 372 -4.61 -16.96 -10.57
N GLN A 373 -5.51 -16.36 -9.77
CA GLN A 373 -5.97 -16.95 -8.51
C GLN A 373 -6.84 -18.19 -8.76
N PHE A 374 -7.70 -18.19 -9.77
CA PHE A 374 -8.46 -19.39 -10.17
C PHE A 374 -7.53 -20.53 -10.61
N LEU A 375 -6.47 -20.23 -11.37
CA LEU A 375 -5.46 -21.24 -11.73
C LEU A 375 -4.77 -21.82 -10.49
N LEU A 376 -4.41 -20.97 -9.51
CA LEU A 376 -3.84 -21.41 -8.24
C LEU A 376 -4.82 -22.28 -7.45
N MET A 377 -6.11 -21.93 -7.41
CA MET A 377 -7.14 -22.76 -6.78
C MET A 377 -7.27 -24.13 -7.45
N GLY A 378 -7.18 -24.19 -8.78
CA GLY A 378 -7.18 -25.44 -9.54
C GLY A 378 -6.06 -26.41 -9.11
N LEU A 379 -4.91 -25.88 -8.66
CA LEU A 379 -3.82 -26.70 -8.13
C LEU A 379 -4.21 -27.45 -6.86
N ALA A 380 -5.23 -27.03 -6.11
CA ALA A 380 -5.71 -27.75 -4.93
C ALA A 380 -6.21 -29.16 -5.28
N SER A 381 -6.81 -29.33 -6.46
CA SER A 381 -7.32 -30.61 -6.97
C SER A 381 -6.23 -31.51 -7.55
N ALA A 382 -5.04 -30.97 -7.86
CA ALA A 382 -3.95 -31.76 -8.42
C ALA A 382 -3.42 -32.80 -7.42
N PRO A 383 -3.06 -34.02 -7.87
CA PRO A 383 -2.43 -35.03 -7.03
C PRO A 383 -1.06 -34.55 -6.53
N ASN A 384 -0.68 -34.95 -5.31
CA ASN A 384 0.62 -34.59 -4.75
C ASN A 384 1.75 -35.26 -5.58
N ARG A 385 2.84 -34.56 -5.85
CA ARG A 385 4.02 -35.18 -6.49
C ARG A 385 4.60 -36.37 -5.69
N LEU A 386 4.28 -36.45 -4.39
CA LEU A 386 4.63 -37.55 -3.51
C LEU A 386 3.74 -38.80 -3.71
N SER A 387 2.48 -38.67 -4.15
CA SER A 387 1.62 -39.85 -4.34
C SER A 387 2.05 -40.71 -5.52
N LYS A 388 2.68 -40.11 -6.55
CA LYS A 388 3.24 -40.83 -7.71
C LYS A 388 4.47 -41.69 -7.39
N GLY A 389 5.11 -41.53 -6.23
CA GLY A 389 6.29 -42.32 -5.86
C GLY A 389 6.00 -43.57 -5.03
N MET A 390 4.77 -43.69 -4.48
CA MET A 390 4.36 -44.82 -3.64
C MET A 390 3.60 -45.91 -4.41
N GLU A 391 3.27 -45.67 -5.68
CA GLU A 391 2.70 -46.69 -6.58
C GLU A 391 3.77 -47.36 -7.46
N SER A 392 5.04 -46.92 -7.38
CA SER A 392 6.15 -47.41 -8.18
C SER A 392 7.30 -48.02 -7.37
N ALA A 393 7.06 -48.34 -6.09
CA ALA A 393 7.96 -49.05 -5.18
C ALA A 393 7.12 -50.09 -4.43
#